data_AF-A0A418Y4D4-F1
#
_entry.id   AF-A0A418Y4D4-F1
#
_cell.length_a   1.000
_cell.length_b   1.000
_cell.length_c   1.000
_cell.angle_alpha   90.00
_cell.angle_beta   90.00
_cell.angle_gamma   90.00
#
_symmetry.space_group_name_H-M   'P 1'
#
loop_
_entity.id
_entity.type
_entity.pdbx_description
1 polymer ?
#
loop_
_entity_poly.entity_id
_entity_poly.type
_entity_poly.pdbx_seq_one_letter_code
_entity_poly.pdbx_strand_id
1 'polypeptide(L)'
;RVLPINSMLPHRLAKLCALAGARLVHVSTDCVFAGTKGRYHETDVSDATDLYGKSKYIGEVHTDNAITLRTSIIGHELQNGHSLVDWFLSQGANCRGFSRAIFSGLPTVVLATLVRDVIFPRPDLSGLYHVAAEPINKFDLLNLIKRVYGKQIEIADDPSLVIDRSLDASRLREATGYVAPSWNEMITTMHSYK
;
A
#
# COMPACT_ATOMS: atom_id res chain seq x y z
N ARG A 1 18.85 -7.17 9.81
CA ARG A 1 19.02 -7.90 8.52
C ARG A 1 18.21 -7.25 7.38
N VAL A 2 17.98 -5.94 7.40
CA VAL A 2 17.01 -5.28 6.51
C VAL A 2 17.49 -5.24 5.05
N LEU A 3 18.75 -4.86 4.81
CA LEU A 3 19.28 -4.68 3.44
C LEU A 3 19.35 -5.97 2.59
N PRO A 4 19.81 -7.14 3.13
CA PRO A 4 19.81 -8.36 2.33
C PRO A 4 18.42 -8.78 1.83
N ILE A 5 17.39 -8.56 2.64
CA ILE A 5 16.01 -8.98 2.35
C ILE A 5 15.28 -7.94 1.51
N ASN A 6 15.31 -6.68 1.91
CA ASN A 6 14.52 -5.64 1.25
C ASN A 6 15.22 -5.07 0.02
N SER A 7 16.55 -5.12 -0.05
CA SER A 7 17.32 -4.48 -1.11
C SER A 7 17.93 -5.50 -2.07
N MET A 8 18.74 -6.44 -1.58
CA MET A 8 19.49 -7.34 -2.48
C MET A 8 18.64 -8.46 -3.07
N LEU A 9 17.73 -9.05 -2.28
CA LEU A 9 16.92 -10.19 -2.70
C LEU A 9 16.00 -9.87 -3.91
N PRO A 10 15.28 -8.72 -3.97
CA PRO A 10 14.46 -8.40 -5.14
C PRO A 10 15.23 -8.40 -6.46
N HIS A 11 16.43 -7.79 -6.48
CA HIS A 11 17.30 -7.78 -7.66
C HIS A 11 17.77 -9.18 -8.06
N ARG A 12 18.05 -10.05 -7.07
CA ARG A 12 18.40 -11.46 -7.34
C ARG A 12 17.21 -12.23 -7.89
N LEU A 13 16.02 -12.05 -7.33
CA LEU A 13 14.79 -12.67 -7.82
C LEU A 13 14.50 -12.24 -9.26
N ALA A 14 14.64 -10.95 -9.58
CA ALA A 14 14.42 -10.45 -10.93
C ALA A 14 15.31 -11.14 -11.97
N LYS A 15 16.60 -11.33 -11.63
CA LYS A 15 17.56 -12.06 -12.46
C LYS A 15 17.20 -13.54 -12.61
N LEU A 16 16.82 -14.21 -11.53
CA LEU A 16 16.41 -15.62 -11.57
C LEU A 16 15.11 -15.80 -12.37
N CYS A 17 14.15 -14.90 -12.21
CA CYS A 17 12.93 -14.88 -13.00
C CYS A 17 13.26 -14.71 -14.49
N ALA A 18 14.15 -13.78 -14.85
CA ALA A 18 14.57 -13.59 -16.24
C ALA A 18 15.20 -14.87 -16.83
N LEU A 19 16.08 -15.54 -16.10
CA LEU A 19 16.70 -16.81 -16.52
C LEU A 19 15.69 -17.94 -16.70
N ALA A 20 14.61 -17.93 -15.91
CA ALA A 20 13.54 -18.93 -15.98
C ALA A 20 12.43 -18.57 -16.98
N GLY A 21 12.52 -17.45 -17.70
CA GLY A 21 11.44 -16.95 -18.55
C GLY A 21 10.19 -16.52 -17.76
N ALA A 22 10.35 -16.17 -16.48
CA ALA A 22 9.30 -15.76 -15.58
C ALA A 22 9.28 -14.23 -15.36
N ARG A 23 8.10 -13.72 -15.03
CA ARG A 23 7.88 -12.32 -14.68
C ARG A 23 7.90 -12.14 -13.15
N LEU A 24 8.48 -11.04 -12.69
CA LEU A 24 8.46 -10.65 -11.28
C LEU A 24 7.45 -9.51 -11.05
N VAL A 25 6.50 -9.72 -10.13
CA VAL A 25 5.71 -8.63 -9.54
C VAL A 25 6.31 -8.31 -8.17
N HIS A 26 6.94 -7.14 -8.05
CA HIS A 26 7.59 -6.69 -6.83
C HIS A 26 6.75 -5.62 -6.13
N VAL A 27 6.39 -5.84 -4.86
CA VAL A 27 5.66 -4.84 -4.07
C VAL A 27 6.64 -3.98 -3.28
N SER A 28 6.65 -2.68 -3.57
CA SER A 28 7.37 -1.64 -2.81
C SER A 28 6.42 -0.94 -1.82
N THR A 29 6.75 0.27 -1.38
CA THR A 29 6.05 0.98 -0.31
C THR A 29 5.96 2.48 -0.58
N ASP A 30 4.93 3.14 -0.06
CA ASP A 30 4.85 4.59 0.06
C ASP A 30 5.84 5.19 1.08
N CYS A 31 6.40 4.37 1.99
CA CYS A 31 7.46 4.78 2.93
C CYS A 31 8.79 5.13 2.25
N VAL A 32 8.89 5.01 0.91
CA VAL A 32 9.99 5.62 0.15
C VAL A 32 9.90 7.16 0.15
N PHE A 33 8.78 7.71 0.61
CA PHE A 33 8.57 9.14 0.78
C PHE A 33 8.46 9.56 2.25
N ALA A 34 9.00 10.73 2.59
CA ALA A 34 8.93 11.31 3.92
C ALA A 34 7.50 11.63 4.34
N GLY A 35 6.65 12.00 3.37
CA GLY A 35 5.25 12.32 3.59
C GLY A 35 4.99 13.80 3.89
N THR A 36 5.78 14.70 3.30
CA THR A 36 5.72 16.15 3.52
C THR A 36 4.85 16.88 2.49
N LYS A 37 4.54 16.24 1.35
CA LYS A 37 3.84 16.84 0.20
C LYS A 37 2.49 16.17 -0.11
N GLY A 38 2.42 14.84 -0.03
CA GLY A 38 1.31 14.06 -0.58
C GLY A 38 1.32 14.00 -2.11
N ARG A 39 0.42 13.18 -2.67
CA ARG A 39 0.24 12.95 -4.11
C ARG A 39 1.56 12.78 -4.86
N TYR A 40 2.41 11.90 -4.34
CA TYR A 40 3.71 11.61 -4.92
C TYR A 40 3.56 10.90 -6.27
N HIS A 41 4.35 11.33 -7.25
CA HIS A 41 4.42 10.71 -8.57
C HIS A 41 5.57 9.69 -8.63
N GLU A 42 5.55 8.75 -9.57
CA GLU A 42 6.64 7.77 -9.72
C GLU A 42 8.00 8.43 -10.01
N THR A 43 7.98 9.63 -10.60
CA THR A 43 9.16 10.44 -10.92
C THR A 43 9.68 11.27 -9.74
N ASP A 44 8.92 11.37 -8.65
CA ASP A 44 9.38 12.08 -7.46
C ASP A 44 10.56 11.31 -6.83
N VAL A 45 11.60 12.05 -6.43
CA VAL A 45 12.78 11.47 -5.79
C VAL A 45 12.43 10.97 -4.39
N SER A 46 12.85 9.76 -4.05
CA SER A 46 12.70 9.21 -2.70
C SER A 46 13.46 10.07 -1.69
N ASP A 47 12.76 10.52 -0.65
CA ASP A 47 13.27 11.29 0.49
C ASP A 47 13.09 10.53 1.82
N ALA A 48 12.97 9.20 1.76
CA ALA A 48 12.87 8.33 2.93
C ALA A 48 14.00 8.60 3.94
N THR A 49 13.63 8.87 5.18
CA THR A 49 14.58 9.19 6.26
C THR A 49 14.98 7.95 7.05
N ASP A 50 14.08 6.98 7.17
CA ASP A 50 14.28 5.74 7.93
C ASP A 50 14.95 4.63 7.11
N LEU A 51 15.53 3.64 7.80
CA LEU A 51 16.23 2.52 7.18
C LEU A 51 15.29 1.62 6.36
N TYR A 52 14.02 1.50 6.77
CA TYR A 52 13.06 0.64 6.08
C TYR A 52 12.74 1.20 4.70
N GLY A 53 12.32 2.46 4.61
CA GLY A 53 12.02 3.18 3.37
C GLY A 53 13.20 3.20 2.43
N LYS A 54 14.41 3.54 2.92
CA LYS A 54 15.64 3.47 2.12
C LYS A 54 15.91 2.06 1.59
N SER A 55 15.76 1.04 2.43
CA SER A 55 16.02 -0.35 2.01
C SER A 55 15.04 -0.83 0.94
N LYS A 56 13.77 -0.43 1.03
CA LYS A 56 12.72 -0.77 0.07
C LYS A 56 12.96 -0.06 -1.25
N TYR A 57 13.31 1.24 -1.20
CA TYR A 57 13.68 2.00 -2.38
C TYR A 57 14.88 1.39 -3.13
N ILE A 58 15.96 1.04 -2.42
CA ILE A 58 17.13 0.38 -3.04
C ILE A 58 16.75 -0.98 -3.66
N GLY A 59 15.73 -1.64 -3.12
CA GLY A 59 15.23 -2.92 -3.64
C GLY A 59 14.29 -2.82 -4.83
N GLU A 60 13.89 -1.61 -5.24
CA GLU A 60 13.01 -1.46 -6.40
C GLU A 60 13.70 -1.93 -7.67
N VAL A 61 12.99 -2.72 -8.47
CA VAL A 61 13.52 -3.34 -9.69
C VAL A 61 12.87 -2.68 -10.90
N HIS A 62 13.70 -2.34 -11.89
CA HIS A 62 13.28 -1.63 -13.11
C HIS A 62 13.72 -2.39 -14.38
N THR A 63 13.65 -3.72 -14.38
CA THR A 63 13.99 -4.56 -15.54
C THR A 63 12.74 -4.88 -16.37
N ASP A 64 12.91 -5.23 -17.64
CA ASP A 64 11.80 -5.49 -18.57
C ASP A 64 10.90 -6.65 -18.14
N ASN A 65 11.44 -7.66 -17.45
CA ASN A 65 10.69 -8.80 -16.93
C ASN A 65 10.05 -8.54 -15.54
N ALA A 66 10.12 -7.32 -15.03
CA ALA A 66 9.65 -6.98 -13.70
C ALA A 66 8.74 -5.75 -13.71
N ILE A 67 7.72 -5.80 -12.86
CA ILE A 67 6.90 -4.65 -12.49
C ILE A 67 7.02 -4.41 -10.99
N THR A 68 7.37 -3.19 -10.62
CA THR A 68 7.41 -2.72 -9.23
C THR A 68 6.17 -1.89 -8.94
N LEU A 69 5.43 -2.26 -7.89
CA LEU A 69 4.20 -1.60 -7.44
C LEU A 69 4.47 -0.91 -6.11
N ARG A 70 4.60 0.42 -6.07
CA ARG A 70 4.58 1.17 -4.80
C ARG A 70 3.14 1.30 -4.33
N THR A 71 2.90 0.93 -3.09
CA THR A 71 1.58 1.02 -2.47
C THR A 71 1.74 1.03 -0.96
N SER A 72 0.62 1.12 -0.26
CA SER A 72 0.53 0.71 1.13
C SER A 72 -0.70 -0.16 1.31
N ILE A 73 -0.70 -0.97 2.37
CA ILE A 73 -1.71 -2.00 2.55
C ILE A 73 -2.33 -1.96 3.94
N ILE A 74 -3.61 -2.31 4.01
CA ILE A 74 -4.33 -2.65 5.23
C ILE A 74 -5.01 -4.00 5.04
N GLY A 75 -5.42 -4.64 6.13
CA GLY A 75 -6.08 -5.94 6.07
C GLY A 75 -5.89 -6.71 7.36
N HIS A 76 -6.58 -7.84 7.45
CA HIS A 76 -6.38 -8.79 8.52
C HIS A 76 -5.04 -9.50 8.38
N GLU A 77 -4.30 -9.59 9.48
CA GLU A 77 -3.11 -10.42 9.56
C GLU A 77 -3.49 -11.88 9.77
N LEU A 78 -2.71 -12.78 9.17
CA LEU A 78 -2.82 -14.20 9.46
C LEU A 78 -2.35 -14.53 10.88
N GLN A 79 -1.45 -13.71 11.45
CA GLN A 79 -0.79 -13.92 12.74
C GLN A 79 -0.41 -12.58 13.38
N ASN A 80 -0.35 -12.51 14.72
CA ASN A 80 0.17 -11.42 15.56
C ASN A 80 -0.72 -10.16 15.76
N GLY A 81 -1.61 -9.83 14.83
CA GLY A 81 -2.65 -8.81 15.02
C GLY A 81 -2.10 -7.38 15.24
N HIS A 82 -0.96 -7.05 14.64
CA HIS A 82 -0.30 -5.74 14.75
C HIS A 82 -0.71 -4.74 13.66
N SER A 83 -1.45 -5.18 12.64
CA SER A 83 -1.92 -4.32 11.55
C SER A 83 -2.86 -3.23 12.08
N LEU A 84 -3.03 -2.16 11.31
CA LEU A 84 -3.98 -1.10 11.66
C LEU A 84 -5.39 -1.66 11.95
N VAL A 85 -5.84 -2.62 11.14
CA VAL A 85 -7.20 -3.20 11.25
C VAL A 85 -7.31 -4.02 12.52
N ASP A 86 -6.40 -4.96 12.76
CA ASP A 86 -6.47 -5.83 13.93
C ASP A 86 -6.17 -5.08 15.24
N TRP A 87 -5.23 -4.13 15.20
CA TRP A 87 -5.02 -3.19 16.31
C TRP A 87 -6.31 -2.43 16.64
N PHE A 88 -6.99 -1.87 15.64
CA PHE A 88 -8.23 -1.12 15.85
C PHE A 88 -9.33 -2.03 16.40
N LEU A 89 -9.51 -3.22 15.83
CA LEU A 89 -10.54 -4.17 16.26
C LEU A 89 -10.27 -4.74 17.66
N SER A 90 -9.03 -4.80 18.11
CA SER A 90 -8.68 -5.21 19.48
C SER A 90 -8.83 -4.10 20.52
N GLN A 91 -9.00 -2.83 20.12
CA GLN A 91 -9.23 -1.74 21.07
C GLN A 91 -10.55 -1.93 21.85
N GLY A 92 -10.57 -1.44 23.09
CA GLY A 92 -11.76 -1.44 23.95
C GLY A 92 -12.78 -0.37 23.55
N ALA A 93 -13.26 0.39 24.54
CA ALA A 93 -14.34 1.36 24.36
C ALA A 93 -13.91 2.66 23.63
N ASN A 94 -12.62 2.99 23.62
CA ASN A 94 -12.11 4.20 22.98
C ASN A 94 -10.74 3.98 22.33
N CYS A 95 -10.42 4.81 21.33
CA CYS A 95 -9.09 4.95 20.76
C CYS A 95 -8.90 6.36 20.17
N ARG A 96 -7.68 6.64 19.68
CA ARG A 96 -7.38 7.87 18.92
C ARG A 96 -7.28 7.57 17.43
N GLY A 97 -7.74 8.50 16.61
CA GLY A 97 -7.61 8.46 15.15
C GLY A 97 -6.92 9.71 14.65
N PHE A 98 -5.86 9.55 13.83
CA PHE A 98 -5.10 10.69 13.33
C PHE A 98 -5.81 11.36 12.14
N SER A 99 -6.27 12.60 12.31
CA SER A 99 -6.95 13.37 11.24
C SER A 99 -6.02 14.00 10.21
N ARG A 100 -4.71 14.07 10.51
CA ARG A 100 -3.68 14.65 9.63
C ARG A 100 -2.65 13.63 9.12
N ALA A 101 -2.92 12.34 9.32
CA ALA A 101 -2.14 11.25 8.75
C ALA A 101 -2.88 10.67 7.54
N ILE A 102 -2.47 11.06 6.34
CA ILE A 102 -3.11 10.70 5.08
C ILE A 102 -2.57 9.36 4.55
N PHE A 103 -3.50 8.51 4.12
CA PHE A 103 -3.29 7.18 3.59
C PHE A 103 -3.97 7.06 2.21
N SER A 104 -3.37 6.30 1.30
CA SER A 104 -3.96 6.04 -0.03
C SER A 104 -3.81 4.58 -0.46
N GLY A 105 -3.39 3.71 0.45
CA GLY A 105 -3.19 2.30 0.18
C GLY A 105 -4.50 1.53 -0.04
N LEU A 106 -4.40 0.21 -0.19
CA LEU A 106 -5.54 -0.64 -0.47
C LEU A 106 -5.64 -1.79 0.54
N PRO A 107 -6.83 -2.36 0.77
CA PRO A 107 -6.91 -3.67 1.40
C PRO A 107 -6.12 -4.71 0.60
N THR A 108 -5.43 -5.61 1.29
CA THR A 108 -4.62 -6.68 0.66
C THR A 108 -5.40 -7.51 -0.35
N VAL A 109 -6.67 -7.79 -0.07
CA VAL A 109 -7.58 -8.54 -0.95
C VAL A 109 -7.91 -7.79 -2.24
N VAL A 110 -7.96 -6.45 -2.19
CA VAL A 110 -8.15 -5.60 -3.38
C VAL A 110 -6.86 -5.55 -4.19
N LEU A 111 -5.70 -5.41 -3.54
CA LEU A 111 -4.40 -5.48 -4.21
C LEU A 111 -4.20 -6.83 -4.91
N ALA A 112 -4.56 -7.95 -4.25
CA ALA A 112 -4.47 -9.28 -4.85
C ALA A 112 -5.35 -9.42 -6.10
N THR A 113 -6.57 -8.88 -6.05
CA THR A 113 -7.50 -8.84 -7.19
C THR A 113 -6.91 -8.01 -8.35
N LEU A 114 -6.35 -6.83 -8.06
CA LEU A 114 -5.65 -6.02 -9.07
C LEU A 114 -4.49 -6.78 -9.71
N VAL A 115 -3.66 -7.46 -8.91
CA VAL A 115 -2.52 -8.22 -9.44
C VAL A 115 -3.00 -9.34 -10.37
N ARG A 116 -4.04 -10.08 -9.96
CA ARG A 116 -4.61 -11.18 -10.72
C ARG A 116 -5.29 -10.73 -12.02
N ASP A 117 -6.14 -9.71 -11.94
CA ASP A 117 -7.07 -9.38 -13.02
C ASP A 117 -6.56 -8.28 -13.94
N VAL A 118 -5.63 -7.44 -13.47
CA VAL A 118 -5.10 -6.30 -14.23
C VAL A 118 -3.64 -6.51 -14.60
N ILE A 119 -2.80 -6.87 -13.64
CA ILE A 119 -1.35 -6.93 -13.86
C ILE A 119 -0.95 -8.21 -14.61
N PHE A 120 -1.40 -9.39 -14.17
CA PHE A 120 -1.03 -10.67 -14.80
C PHE A 120 -1.40 -10.76 -16.28
N PRO A 121 -2.59 -10.34 -16.75
CA PRO A 121 -2.95 -10.39 -18.18
C PRO A 121 -2.16 -9.41 -19.06
N ARG A 122 -1.38 -8.51 -18.47
CA ARG A 122 -0.65 -7.43 -19.15
C ARG A 122 0.87 -7.61 -19.02
N PRO A 123 1.48 -8.57 -19.75
CA PRO A 123 2.92 -8.82 -19.71
C PRO A 123 3.73 -7.66 -20.30
N ASP A 124 3.10 -6.75 -21.04
CA ASP A 124 3.65 -5.50 -21.56
C ASP A 124 4.03 -4.50 -20.45
N LEU A 125 3.41 -4.60 -19.27
CA LEU A 125 3.68 -3.67 -18.19
C LEU A 125 4.96 -4.06 -17.43
N SER A 126 5.95 -3.19 -17.49
CA SER A 126 7.20 -3.27 -16.74
C SER A 126 7.57 -1.92 -16.12
N GLY A 127 8.54 -1.93 -15.22
CA GLY A 127 8.99 -0.74 -14.51
C GLY A 127 8.13 -0.41 -13.29
N LEU A 128 8.05 0.88 -12.94
CA LEU A 128 7.46 1.36 -11.69
C LEU A 128 6.06 1.95 -11.89
N TYR A 129 5.13 1.54 -11.03
CA TYR A 129 3.77 2.11 -10.94
C TYR A 129 3.36 2.30 -9.49
N HIS A 130 2.60 3.35 -9.23
CA HIS A 130 1.86 3.54 -8.00
C HIS A 130 0.51 2.83 -8.07
N VAL A 131 0.16 2.11 -7.01
CA VAL A 131 -1.18 1.53 -6.81
C VAL A 131 -1.77 2.20 -5.58
N ALA A 132 -2.79 3.04 -5.80
CA ALA A 132 -3.43 3.81 -4.74
C ALA A 132 -4.92 4.03 -4.99
N ALA A 133 -5.66 4.22 -3.91
CA ALA A 133 -7.01 4.72 -3.89
C ALA A 133 -7.03 6.23 -3.59
N GLU A 134 -8.23 6.82 -3.56
CA GLU A 134 -8.39 8.21 -3.14
C GLU A 134 -7.80 8.43 -1.73
N PRO A 135 -7.12 9.55 -1.45
CA PRO A 135 -6.56 9.80 -0.12
C PRO A 135 -7.63 9.86 0.98
N ILE A 136 -7.34 9.25 2.12
CA ILE A 136 -8.18 9.27 3.34
C ILE A 136 -7.28 9.47 4.56
N ASN A 137 -7.71 10.26 5.55
CA ASN A 137 -6.98 10.32 6.81
C ASN A 137 -7.30 9.11 7.70
N LYS A 138 -6.40 8.77 8.65
CA LYS A 138 -6.61 7.61 9.52
C LYS A 138 -7.87 7.74 10.39
N PHE A 139 -8.25 8.94 10.83
CA PHE A 139 -9.48 9.14 11.60
C PHE A 139 -10.73 8.71 10.82
N ASP A 140 -10.86 9.15 9.57
CA ASP A 140 -11.98 8.82 8.69
C ASP A 140 -11.95 7.34 8.29
N LEU A 141 -10.76 6.78 8.03
CA LEU A 141 -10.59 5.36 7.75
C LEU A 141 -11.06 4.49 8.92
N LEU A 142 -10.69 4.83 10.16
CA LEU A 142 -11.14 4.09 11.34
C LEU A 142 -12.65 4.24 11.56
N ASN A 143 -13.24 5.41 11.32
CA ASN A 143 -14.69 5.60 11.38
C ASN A 143 -15.42 4.78 10.30
N LEU A 144 -14.84 4.64 9.12
CA LEU A 144 -15.37 3.78 8.06
C LEU A 144 -15.31 2.30 8.47
N ILE A 145 -14.18 1.83 8.99
CA ILE A 145 -14.02 0.46 9.49
C ILE A 145 -15.02 0.21 10.62
N LYS A 146 -15.12 1.13 11.60
CA LYS A 146 -16.11 1.08 12.70
C LYS A 146 -17.51 0.81 12.16
N ARG A 147 -17.94 1.58 11.16
CA ARG A 147 -19.27 1.46 10.55
C ARG A 147 -19.46 0.11 9.85
N VAL A 148 -18.52 -0.30 8.99
CA VAL A 148 -18.64 -1.54 8.20
C VAL A 148 -18.57 -2.78 9.08
N TYR A 149 -17.72 -2.77 10.10
CA TYR A 149 -17.52 -3.90 11.03
C TYR A 149 -18.52 -3.88 12.20
N GLY A 150 -19.37 -2.85 12.32
CA GLY A 150 -20.34 -2.72 13.41
C GLY A 150 -19.72 -2.55 14.80
N LYS A 151 -18.45 -2.12 14.89
CA LYS A 151 -17.72 -2.00 16.16
C LYS A 151 -18.26 -0.82 16.98
N GLN A 152 -18.57 -1.07 18.25
CA GLN A 152 -18.96 -0.03 19.20
C GLN A 152 -17.70 0.52 19.90
N ILE A 153 -17.21 1.66 19.42
CA ILE A 153 -16.01 2.32 19.94
C ILE A 153 -16.09 3.84 19.69
N GLU A 154 -15.60 4.64 20.63
CA GLU A 154 -15.40 6.07 20.45
C GLU A 154 -14.01 6.34 19.85
N ILE A 155 -13.95 7.14 18.79
CA ILE A 155 -12.69 7.52 18.15
C ILE A 155 -12.49 9.01 18.41
N ALA A 156 -11.52 9.35 19.26
CA ALA A 156 -11.14 10.73 19.50
C ALA A 156 -10.23 11.23 18.36
N ASP A 157 -10.48 12.45 17.90
CA ASP A 157 -9.60 13.12 16.93
C ASP A 157 -8.23 13.41 17.54
N ASP A 158 -7.16 13.10 16.81
CA ASP A 158 -5.78 13.39 17.17
C ASP A 158 -5.06 14.08 15.98
N PRO A 159 -4.86 15.41 16.00
CA PRO A 159 -4.19 16.12 14.92
C PRO A 159 -2.65 16.14 15.06
N SER A 160 -2.07 15.46 16.06
CA SER A 160 -0.65 15.61 16.42
C SER A 160 0.32 15.07 15.37
N LEU A 161 -0.05 14.00 14.67
CA LEU A 161 0.74 13.43 13.58
C LEU A 161 0.31 14.03 12.24
N VAL A 162 1.18 14.84 11.65
CA VAL A 162 1.00 15.40 10.30
C VAL A 162 1.91 14.67 9.34
N ILE A 163 1.31 13.89 8.43
CA ILE A 163 2.04 13.14 7.41
C ILE A 163 1.11 12.83 6.24
N ASP A 164 1.59 13.08 5.02
CA ASP A 164 0.87 12.76 3.79
C ASP A 164 1.79 12.00 2.82
N ARG A 165 1.65 10.67 2.82
CA ARG A 165 2.31 9.76 1.88
C ARG A 165 1.39 9.30 0.75
N SER A 166 0.32 10.05 0.47
CA SER A 166 -0.58 9.68 -0.61
C SER A 166 0.18 9.59 -1.94
N LEU A 167 -0.15 8.56 -2.73
CA LEU A 167 0.45 8.33 -4.03
C LEU A 167 -0.54 8.75 -5.12
N ASP A 168 -0.02 9.31 -6.21
CA ASP A 168 -0.77 9.51 -7.43
C ASP A 168 -0.72 8.24 -8.30
N ALA A 169 -1.88 7.70 -8.69
CA ALA A 169 -1.99 6.48 -9.48
C ALA A 169 -2.37 6.72 -10.95
N SER A 170 -2.24 7.96 -11.45
CA SER A 170 -2.60 8.35 -12.82
C SER A 170 -1.89 7.50 -13.87
N ARG A 171 -0.60 7.23 -13.69
CA ARG A 171 0.21 6.42 -14.61
C ARG A 171 -0.35 5.01 -14.79
N LEU A 172 -0.74 4.34 -13.69
CA LEU A 172 -1.35 3.01 -13.78
C LEU A 172 -2.72 3.07 -14.45
N ARG A 173 -3.53 4.09 -14.10
CA ARG A 173 -4.84 4.30 -14.70
C ARG A 173 -4.74 4.54 -16.21
N GLU A 174 -3.78 5.34 -16.66
CA GLU A 174 -3.54 5.58 -18.09
C GLU A 174 -3.10 4.31 -18.81
N ALA A 175 -2.22 3.52 -18.21
CA ALA A 175 -1.73 2.29 -18.81
C ALA A 175 -2.80 1.18 -18.89
N THR A 176 -3.72 1.12 -17.92
CA THR A 176 -4.59 -0.06 -17.73
C THR A 176 -6.09 0.22 -17.73
N GLY A 177 -6.49 1.48 -17.56
CA GLY A 177 -7.87 1.87 -17.26
C GLY A 177 -8.30 1.57 -15.82
N TYR A 178 -7.45 0.97 -14.99
CA TYR A 178 -7.81 0.62 -13.62
C TYR A 178 -8.00 1.87 -12.76
N VAL A 179 -9.10 1.87 -12.01
CA VAL A 179 -9.39 2.82 -10.94
C VAL A 179 -9.72 2.00 -9.70
N ALA A 180 -9.11 2.35 -8.56
CA ALA A 180 -9.42 1.68 -7.31
C ALA A 180 -10.90 1.88 -6.95
N PRO A 181 -11.58 0.85 -6.41
CA PRO A 181 -12.94 1.01 -5.89
C PRO A 181 -13.01 2.07 -4.78
N SER A 182 -14.21 2.54 -4.48
CA SER A 182 -14.41 3.47 -3.36
C SER A 182 -13.97 2.83 -2.04
N TRP A 183 -13.57 3.67 -1.07
CA TRP A 183 -13.22 3.19 0.26
C TRP A 183 -14.32 2.31 0.89
N ASN A 184 -15.59 2.67 0.71
CA ASN A 184 -16.68 1.87 1.26
C ASN A 184 -16.73 0.46 0.65
N GLU A 185 -16.58 0.34 -0.67
CA GLU A 185 -16.52 -0.96 -1.36
C GLU A 185 -15.29 -1.77 -0.95
N MET A 186 -14.12 -1.11 -0.88
CA MET A 186 -12.87 -1.76 -0.48
C MET A 186 -12.94 -2.31 0.95
N ILE A 187 -13.44 -1.53 1.92
CA ILE A 187 -13.57 -1.97 3.32
C ILE A 187 -14.67 -3.04 3.46
N THR A 188 -15.76 -2.94 2.69
CA THR A 188 -16.80 -3.99 2.66
C THR A 188 -16.24 -5.30 2.12
N THR A 189 -15.44 -5.25 1.06
CA THR A 189 -14.75 -6.41 0.49
C THR A 189 -13.77 -7.00 1.49
N MET A 190 -12.99 -6.16 2.18
CA MET A 190 -12.07 -6.60 3.22
C MET A 190 -12.79 -7.32 4.36
N HIS A 191 -13.96 -6.84 4.78
CA HIS A 191 -14.75 -7.45 5.85
C HIS A 191 -15.39 -8.78 5.44
N SER A 192 -15.84 -8.91 4.18
CA SER A 192 -16.47 -10.12 3.68
C SER A 192 -15.48 -11.24 3.38
N TYR A 193 -14.21 -10.90 3.17
CA TYR A 193 -13.14 -11.84 2.87
C TYR A 193 -12.63 -12.50 4.17
N LYS A 194 -12.95 -13.77 4.37
CA LYS A 194 -12.53 -14.59 5.52
C LYS A 194 -11.44 -15.58 5.11
#